data_AF-A0A484GGF8-F1
#
_entry.id   AF-A0A484GGF8-F1
#
_cell.length_a   1.000
_cell.length_b   1.000
_cell.length_c   1.000
_cell.angle_alpha   90.00
_cell.angle_beta   90.00
_cell.angle_gamma   90.00
#
_symmetry.space_group_name_H-M   'P 1'
#
loop_
_entity.id
_entity.type
_entity.pdbx_description
1 polymer ?
#
loop_
_entity_poly.entity_id
_entity_poly.type
_entity_poly.pdbx_seq_one_letter_code
_entity_poly.pdbx_strand_id
1 'polypeptide(L)' 'QEEELRKSGEAKYAHLSDELHVLIEVFAPPGEAYSRMSHALEEIKKFLVPVSAFHFY' A
#
# COMPACT_ATOMS: atom_id res chain seq x y z
N GLN A 1 -21.48 -3.40 4.31
CA GLN A 1 -20.95 -2.70 3.14
C GLN A 1 -19.71 -3.37 2.57
N GLU A 2 -18.53 -3.30 3.20
CA GLU A 2 -17.30 -3.92 2.64
C GLU A 2 -17.46 -5.43 2.36
N GLU A 3 -17.94 -6.17 3.36
CA GLU A 3 -18.21 -7.60 3.25
C GLU A 3 -19.22 -7.96 2.14
N GLU A 4 -20.17 -7.07 1.85
CA GLU A 4 -21.15 -7.27 0.78
C GLU A 4 -20.52 -7.04 -0.60
N LEU A 5 -19.64 -6.03 -0.73
CA LEU A 5 -18.88 -5.77 -1.95
C LEU A 5 -17.87 -6.90 -2.22
N ARG A 6 -17.22 -7.41 -1.17
CA ARG A 6 -16.34 -8.57 -1.27
C ARG A 6 -17.09 -9.82 -1.75
N LYS A 7 -18.33 -10.00 -1.27
CA LYS A 7 -19.23 -11.09 -1.70
C LYS A 7 -19.84 -10.90 -3.09
N SER A 8 -19.83 -9.69 -3.67
CA SER A 8 -20.44 -9.44 -4.98
C SER A 8 -19.68 -10.10 -6.13
N GLY A 9 -18.40 -10.41 -5.94
CA GLY A 9 -17.55 -11.05 -6.95
C GLY A 9 -17.12 -10.12 -8.09
N GLU A 10 -17.40 -8.80 -8.00
CA GLU A 10 -16.96 -7.83 -8.99
C GLU A 10 -15.44 -7.64 -8.95
N ALA A 11 -14.78 -7.62 -10.13
CA ALA A 11 -13.32 -7.56 -10.23
C ALA A 11 -12.70 -6.34 -9.53
N LYS A 12 -13.38 -5.19 -9.52
CA LYS A 12 -12.93 -3.96 -8.83
C LYS A 12 -12.83 -4.10 -7.30
N TYR A 13 -13.44 -5.13 -6.72
CA TYR A 13 -13.39 -5.42 -5.29
C TYR A 13 -12.60 -6.69 -4.96
N ALA A 14 -11.92 -7.31 -5.95
CA ALA A 14 -11.14 -8.52 -5.73
C ALA A 14 -10.07 -8.32 -4.63
N HIS A 15 -9.51 -7.12 -4.54
CA HIS A 15 -8.51 -6.74 -3.53
C HIS A 15 -9.02 -6.79 -2.08
N LEU A 16 -10.34 -6.83 -1.85
CA LEU A 16 -10.92 -6.97 -0.50
C LEU A 16 -10.69 -8.37 0.10
N SER A 17 -10.16 -9.32 -0.68
CA SER A 17 -9.77 -10.63 -0.18
C SER A 17 -8.29 -10.73 0.16
N ASP A 18 -7.50 -9.68 -0.12
CA ASP A 18 -6.08 -9.62 0.18
C ASP A 18 -5.85 -9.14 1.62
N GLU A 19 -4.63 -9.34 2.15
CA GLU A 19 -4.23 -8.71 3.41
C GLU A 19 -4.25 -7.18 3.27
N LEU A 20 -4.50 -6.45 4.36
CA LEU A 20 -4.48 -4.99 4.35
C LEU A 20 -3.11 -4.47 3.88
N HIS A 21 -3.10 -3.74 2.76
CA HIS A 21 -1.88 -3.28 2.12
C HIS A 21 -2.06 -1.88 1.51
N VAL A 22 -0.93 -1.28 1.12
CA VAL A 22 -0.91 -0.08 0.28
C VAL A 22 -0.36 -0.46 -1.08
N LEU A 23 -1.18 -0.32 -2.12
CA LEU A 23 -0.74 -0.49 -3.50
C LEU A 23 -0.05 0.81 -3.96
N ILE A 24 1.20 0.72 -4.39
CA ILE A 24 1.95 1.83 -4.99
C ILE A 24 2.19 1.50 -6.46
N GLU A 25 1.71 2.36 -7.35
CA GLU A 25 1.87 2.21 -8.80
C GLU A 25 2.61 3.43 -9.38
N VAL A 26 3.48 3.19 -10.36
CA VAL A 26 4.27 4.24 -11.02
C VAL A 26 4.23 4.05 -12.53
N PHE A 27 3.84 5.10 -13.24
CA PHE A 27 3.84 5.17 -14.70
C PHE A 27 4.87 6.20 -15.17
N ALA A 28 6.04 5.73 -15.59
CA ALA A 28 7.16 6.54 -16.08
C ALA A 28 8.14 5.67 -16.90
N PRO A 29 9.11 6.25 -17.63
CA PRO A 29 10.20 5.48 -18.21
C PRO A 29 10.95 4.65 -17.13
N PRO A 30 11.55 3.50 -17.47
CA PRO A 30 12.06 2.55 -16.47
C PRO A 30 12.95 3.17 -15.39
N GLY A 31 13.94 3.98 -15.76
CA GLY A 31 14.85 4.61 -14.80
C GLY A 31 14.14 5.56 -13.83
N GLU A 32 13.20 6.36 -14.31
CA GLU A 32 12.39 7.22 -13.47
C GLU A 32 11.41 6.43 -12.60
N ALA A 33 10.84 5.34 -13.13
CA ALA A 33 9.87 4.52 -12.41
C ALA A 33 10.50 3.89 -11.15
N TYR A 34 11.69 3.32 -11.28
CA TYR A 34 12.43 2.77 -10.14
C TYR A 34 12.83 3.85 -9.13
N SER A 35 13.29 5.01 -9.61
CA SER A 35 13.63 6.13 -8.73
C SER A 35 12.41 6.59 -7.92
N ARG A 36 11.29 6.87 -8.58
CA ARG A 36 10.03 7.28 -7.93
C ARG A 36 9.50 6.22 -6.96
N MET A 37 9.55 4.94 -7.34
CA MET A 37 9.14 3.84 -6.47
C MET A 37 10.01 3.78 -5.20
N SER A 38 11.33 3.86 -5.35
CA SER A 38 12.26 3.87 -4.22
C SER A 38 12.01 5.04 -3.27
N HIS A 39 11.75 6.23 -3.81
CA HIS A 39 11.40 7.40 -3.01
C HIS A 39 10.07 7.22 -2.27
N ALA A 40 9.03 6.71 -2.93
CA ALA A 40 7.74 6.45 -2.30
C ALA A 40 7.84 5.43 -1.15
N LEU A 41 8.64 4.37 -1.33
CA LEU A 41 8.89 3.36 -0.29
C LEU A 41 9.64 3.92 0.92
N GLU A 42 10.52 4.90 0.75
CA GLU A 42 11.21 5.54 1.88
C GLU A 42 10.26 6.45 2.68
N GLU A 43 9.41 7.20 1.99
CA GLU A 43 8.46 8.11 2.63
C GLU A 43 7.36 7.35 3.40
N ILE A 44 6.85 6.25 2.84
CA ILE A 44 5.74 5.51 3.47
C ILE A 44 6.14 4.83 4.78
N LYS A 45 7.41 4.43 4.95
CA LYS A 45 7.91 3.80 6.19
C LYS A 45 7.63 4.64 7.43
N LYS A 46 7.64 5.98 7.30
CA LYS A 46 7.36 6.93 8.38
C LYS A 46 5.95 6.78 8.96
N PHE A 47 5.02 6.22 8.19
CA PHE A 47 3.61 6.03 8.57
C PHE A 47 3.30 4.59 9.00
N LEU A 48 4.14 3.63 8.61
CA LEU A 48 3.90 2.20 8.87
C LEU A 48 4.54 1.72 10.18
N VAL A 49 5.38 2.53 10.82
CA VAL A 49 5.96 2.22 12.13
C VAL A 49 5.31 3.09 13.22
N PRO A 50 4.66 2.49 14.24
CA PRO A 50 4.05 3.26 15.32
C PRO A 50 5.09 4.03 16.14
N VAL A 51 4.82 5.30 16.40
CA VAL A 51 5.68 6.18 17.21
C VAL A 51 5.90 5.63 18.63
N SER A 52 4.94 4.87 19.15
CA SER A 52 5.03 4.25 20.48
C SER A 52 6.02 3.08 20.56
N ALA A 53 6.41 2.47 19.44
CA ALA A 53 7.33 1.34 19.43
C ALA A 53 8.79 1.74 19.77
N PHE A 54 9.13 3.03 19.64
CA PHE A 54 10.48 3.55 19.89
C PHE A 54 10.67 4.20 21.27
N HIS A 55 9.63 4.29 22.10
CA HIS A 55 9.73 4.96 23.42
C HIS A 55 10.03 4.02 24.59
N PHE A 56 10.32 2.74 24.32
CA PHE A 56 10.60 1.72 25.35
C PHE A 56 11.96 1.01 25.16
N TYR A 57 12.88 1.58 24.38
CA TYR A 57 14.27 1.14 24.29
C TYR A 57 15.23 2.26 24.71
#